data_AF-Q2H910-F1
#
_entry.id   AF-Q2H910-F1
#
_cell.length_a   1.000
_cell.length_b   1.000
_cell.length_c   1.000
_cell.angle_alpha   90.00
_cell.angle_beta   90.00
_cell.angle_gamma   90.00
#
_symmetry.space_group_name_H-M   'P 1'
#
loop_
_entity.id
_entity.type
_entity.pdbx_description
1 polymer ?
#
loop_
_entity_poly.entity_id
_entity_poly.type
_entity_poly.pdbx_seq_one_letter_code
_entity_poly.pdbx_strand_id
1 'polypeptide(L)'
;MYSIPHPVSAIRTRMRQEFERHRYVNKLPAVDVLLFQSNADYQETMNFWRQTNHLMSYFKEENFRGEKRLPSDFVTGFLEGRN
;
A
#
# COMPACT_ATOMS: atom_id res chain seq x y z
N MET A 1 -11.34 -7.17 -16.80
CA MET A 1 -11.27 -6.06 -15.83
C MET A 1 -11.15 -6.64 -14.42
N TYR A 2 -10.41 -6.00 -13.51
CA TYR A 2 -10.19 -6.54 -12.16
C TYR A 2 -11.49 -6.63 -11.36
N SER A 3 -11.72 -7.77 -10.71
CA SER A 3 -12.81 -7.92 -9.74
C SER A 3 -12.24 -7.66 -8.34
N ILE A 4 -12.54 -6.48 -7.78
CA ILE A 4 -12.07 -6.05 -6.47
C ILE A 4 -13.30 -5.89 -5.56
N PRO A 5 -13.33 -6.51 -4.36
CA PRO A 5 -14.48 -6.46 -3.46
C PRO A 5 -14.59 -5.14 -2.68
N HIS A 6 -14.18 -4.00 -3.29
CA HIS A 6 -14.15 -2.69 -2.64
C HIS A 6 -14.90 -1.65 -3.47
N PRO A 7 -15.60 -0.69 -2.83
CA PRO A 7 -16.20 0.42 -3.55
C PRO A 7 -15.11 1.35 -4.12
N VAL A 8 -15.44 2.07 -5.19
CA VAL A 8 -14.54 3.03 -5.85
C VAL A 8 -14.03 4.11 -4.88
N SER A 9 -14.84 4.48 -3.88
CA SER A 9 -14.42 5.39 -2.81
C SER A 9 -13.23 4.84 -2.01
N ALA A 10 -13.28 3.57 -1.60
CA ALA A 10 -12.20 2.93 -0.87
C ALA A 10 -10.91 2.87 -1.70
N ILE A 11 -11.02 2.53 -2.99
CA ILE A 11 -9.88 2.51 -3.92
C ILE A 11 -9.22 3.90 -4.01
N ARG A 12 -10.01 4.98 -4.22
CA ARG A 12 -9.48 6.35 -4.27
C ARG A 12 -8.84 6.78 -2.95
N THR A 13 -9.42 6.38 -1.83
CA THR A 13 -8.84 6.65 -0.50
C THR A 13 -7.49 5.95 -0.35
N ARG A 14 -7.36 4.69 -0.77
CA ARG A 14 -6.07 3.97 -0.75
C ARG A 14 -5.03 4.62 -1.66
N MET A 15 -5.42 5.03 -2.88
CA MET A 15 -4.53 5.78 -3.77
C MET A 15 -4.00 7.04 -3.06
N ARG A 16 -4.88 7.82 -2.42
CA ARG A 16 -4.45 9.01 -1.67
C ARG A 16 -3.50 8.67 -0.52
N GLN A 17 -3.74 7.59 0.21
CA GLN A 17 -2.85 7.15 1.30
C GLN A 17 -1.44 6.82 0.80
N GLU A 18 -1.29 6.21 -0.39
CA GLU A 18 0.02 5.92 -0.98
C GLU A 18 0.78 7.19 -1.42
N PHE A 19 0.08 8.22 -1.88
CA PHE A 19 0.69 9.53 -2.14
C PHE A 19 1.09 10.23 -0.83
N GLU A 20 0.23 10.20 0.19
CA GLU A 20 0.52 10.80 1.50
C GLU A 20 1.71 10.10 2.20
N ARG A 21 1.93 8.80 1.96
CA ARG A 21 3.10 8.05 2.47
C ARG A 21 4.44 8.71 2.12
N HIS A 22 4.53 9.38 0.97
CA HIS A 22 5.75 10.03 0.50
C HIS A 22 5.69 11.57 0.54
N ARG A 23 4.70 12.15 1.24
CA ARG A 23 4.46 13.59 1.27
C ARG A 23 5.66 14.44 1.70
N TYR A 24 6.49 13.90 2.61
CA TYR A 24 7.60 14.64 3.22
C TYR A 24 8.96 14.35 2.56
N VAL A 25 8.97 13.70 1.39
CA VAL A 25 10.21 13.44 0.64
C VAL A 25 10.67 14.73 -0.03
N ASN A 26 11.71 15.35 0.52
CA ASN A 26 12.23 16.63 0.03
C ASN A 26 13.42 16.50 -0.95
N LYS A 27 13.95 15.28 -1.14
CA LYS A 27 15.11 15.03 -2.00
C LYS A 27 14.64 14.88 -3.45
N LEU A 28 14.97 15.85 -4.31
CA LEU A 28 14.52 15.88 -5.71
C LEU A 28 14.78 14.57 -6.49
N PRO A 29 15.99 13.97 -6.47
CA PRO A 29 16.22 12.72 -7.20
C PRO A 29 15.36 11.54 -6.69
N ALA A 30 14.98 11.55 -5.40
CA ALA A 30 14.10 10.53 -4.86
C ALA A 30 12.65 10.74 -5.33
N VAL A 31 12.20 11.99 -5.45
CA VAL A 31 10.88 12.32 -6.00
C VAL A 31 10.76 11.84 -7.45
N ASP A 32 11.79 12.05 -8.27
CA ASP A 32 11.80 11.60 -9.67
C ASP A 32 11.62 10.09 -9.78
N VAL A 33 12.35 9.33 -8.95
CA VAL A 33 12.22 7.85 -8.90
C VAL A 33 10.82 7.43 -8.46
N LEU A 34 10.24 8.09 -7.46
CA LEU A 34 8.88 7.80 -6.98
C LEU A 34 7.82 8.07 -8.06
N LEU A 35 7.94 9.18 -8.79
CA LEU A 35 7.06 9.50 -9.90
C LEU A 35 7.18 8.48 -11.04
N PHE A 36 8.41 8.09 -11.38
CA PHE A 36 8.67 7.05 -12.38
C PHE A 36 8.01 5.71 -11.99
N GLN A 37 8.21 5.27 -10.74
CA GLN A 37 7.60 4.04 -10.23
C GLN A 37 6.07 4.12 -10.23
N SER A 38 5.49 5.26 -9.82
CA SER A 38 4.03 5.46 -9.85
C SER A 38 3.46 5.38 -11.26
N ASN A 39 4.16 5.92 -12.26
CA ASN A 39 3.71 5.84 -13.65
C ASN A 39 3.82 4.41 -14.19
N ALA A 40 4.90 3.71 -13.88
CA ALA A 40 5.06 2.30 -14.25
C ALA A 40 3.92 1.43 -13.67
N ASP A 41 3.58 1.60 -12.40
CA ASP A 41 2.49 0.87 -11.75
C ASP A 41 1.11 1.18 -12.37
N TYR A 42 0.88 2.45 -12.71
CA TYR A 42 -0.33 2.88 -13.44
C TYR A 42 -0.42 2.20 -14.80
N GLN A 43 0.66 2.18 -15.58
CA GLN A 43 0.69 1.53 -16.89
C GLN A 43 0.47 0.02 -16.78
N GLU A 44 1.13 -0.66 -15.85
CA GLU A 44 0.94 -2.10 -15.62
C GLU A 44 -0.50 -2.44 -15.24
N THR A 45 -1.14 -1.60 -14.43
CA THR A 45 -2.54 -1.79 -14.00
C THR A 45 -3.52 -1.49 -15.13
N MET A 46 -3.33 -0.39 -15.86
CA MET A 46 -4.20 0.03 -16.97
C MET A 46 -4.14 -0.97 -18.13
N ASN A 47 -2.94 -1.46 -18.46
CA ASN A 47 -2.72 -2.43 -19.54
C ASN A 47 -3.06 -3.87 -19.12
N PHE A 48 -3.57 -4.07 -17.91
CA PHE A 48 -3.95 -5.38 -17.38
C PHE A 48 -2.80 -6.39 -17.31
N TRP A 49 -1.58 -5.91 -17.07
CA TRP A 49 -0.38 -6.75 -16.88
C TRP A 49 -0.28 -7.28 -15.45
N ARG A 50 -0.82 -6.54 -14.47
CA ARG A 50 -0.95 -7.03 -13.09
C ARG A 50 -2.09 -8.03 -12.96
N GLN A 51 -2.01 -8.89 -11.96
CA GLN A 51 -3.13 -9.74 -11.50
C GLN A 51 -3.84 -9.12 -10.29
N THR A 52 -5.09 -9.53 -10.01
CA THR A 52 -5.89 -9.05 -8.88
C THR A 52 -5.16 -9.14 -7.53
N ASN A 53 -4.37 -10.18 -7.29
CA ASN A 53 -3.57 -10.33 -6.06
C ASN A 53 -2.63 -9.12 -5.83
N HIS A 54 -1.95 -8.65 -6.87
CA HIS A 54 -1.06 -7.48 -6.77
C HIS A 54 -1.82 -6.23 -6.35
N LEU A 55 -3.04 -6.03 -6.85
CA LEU A 55 -3.88 -4.91 -6.44
C LEU A 55 -4.38 -5.08 -4.99
N MET A 56 -4.77 -6.29 -4.61
CA MET A 56 -5.21 -6.61 -3.25
C MET A 56 -4.09 -6.44 -2.22
N SER A 57 -2.81 -6.54 -2.64
CA SER A 57 -1.67 -6.31 -1.75
C SER A 57 -1.65 -4.90 -1.11
N TYR A 58 -2.24 -3.91 -1.79
CA TYR A 58 -2.39 -2.56 -1.25
C TYR A 58 -3.38 -2.46 -0.09
N PHE A 59 -4.24 -3.47 0.11
CA PHE A 59 -5.24 -3.52 1.19
C PHE A 59 -4.71 -4.40 2.33
N LYS A 60 -3.98 -3.79 3.27
CA LYS A 60 -3.30 -4.50 4.37
C LYS A 60 -4.26 -5.19 5.34
N GLU A 61 -5.43 -4.60 5.56
CA GLU A 61 -6.47 -5.09 6.47
C GLU A 61 -7.02 -6.48 6.08
N GLU A 62 -7.03 -6.80 4.78
CA GLU A 62 -7.57 -8.06 4.25
C GLU A 62 -6.48 -9.11 3.93
N ASN A 63 -5.20 -8.79 4.15
CA ASN A 63 -4.15 -9.77 3.93
C ASN A 63 -4.21 -10.87 5.00
N PHE A 64 -4.07 -12.14 4.61
CA PHE A 64 -4.10 -13.32 5.50
C PHE A 64 -3.19 -13.22 6.73
N ARG A 65 -2.15 -12.36 6.67
CA ARG A 65 -1.19 -12.16 7.77
C ARG A 65 -1.60 -11.09 8.79
N GLY A 66 -2.76 -10.44 8.62
CA GLY A 66 -3.28 -9.43 9.52
C GLY A 66 -2.44 -8.15 9.60
N GLU A 67 -3.08 -7.05 9.98
CA GLU A 67 -2.42 -5.74 10.12
C GLU A 67 -1.52 -5.67 11.37
N LYS A 68 -1.81 -6.49 12.40
CA LYS A 68 -1.12 -6.52 13.70
C LYS A 68 0.20 -7.30 13.68
N ARG A 69 1.09 -7.03 12.71
CA ARG A 69 2.45 -7.59 12.76
C ARG A 69 3.29 -6.97 13.88
N LEU A 70 3.07 -5.67 14.12
CA LEU A 70 3.76 -4.90 15.13
C LEU A 70 2.82 -4.68 16.33
N PRO A 71 3.30 -4.89 17.56
CA PRO A 71 2.56 -4.54 18.76
C PRO A 71 2.22 -3.05 18.76
N SER A 72 1.00 -2.70 19.11
CA SER A 72 0.56 -1.30 19.19
C SER A 72 1.13 -0.56 20.41
N ASP A 73 1.56 -1.31 21.43
CA ASP A 73 2.08 -0.78 22.68
C ASP A 73 3.22 -1.66 23.21
N PHE A 74 4.09 -1.06 24.03
CA PHE A 74 5.23 -1.72 24.64
C PHE A 74 4.82 -2.94 25.46
N VAL A 75 3.76 -2.84 26.27
CA VAL A 75 3.29 -3.96 27.11
C VAL A 75 2.88 -5.15 26.25
N THR A 76 2.15 -4.91 25.16
CA THR A 76 1.77 -5.96 24.22
C THR A 76 3.00 -6.58 23.54
N GLY A 77 3.98 -5.76 23.14
CA GLY A 77 5.21 -6.25 22.51
C GLY A 77 6.11 -7.04 23.44
N PHE A 78 6.19 -6.61 24.70
CA PHE A 78 6.90 -7.30 25.76
C PHE A 78 6.25 -8.66 26.06
N LEU A 79 4.93 -8.73 26.20
CA LEU A 79 4.19 -9.97 26.44
C LEU A 79 4.26 -10.94 25.25
N GLU A 80 4.29 -10.43 24.01
CA GLU A 80 4.43 -11.23 22.79
C GLU A 80 5.90 -11.65 22.53
N GLY A 81 6.87 -11.16 23.31
CA GLY A 81 8.30 -11.47 23.12
C GLY A 81 8.87 -10.90 21.81
N ARG A 82 8.33 -9.79 21.32
CA ARG A 82 8.66 -9.16 20.03
C ARG A 82 9.49 -7.86 20.17
N ASN A 83 10.22 -7.72 21.29
CA ASN A 83 11.14 -6.60 21.53
C ASN A 83 12.46 -6.77 20.76
#